data_AF-A0A7Y2DG08-F1
#
_entry.id   AF-A0A7Y2DG08-F1
#
_cell.length_a   1.000
_cell.length_b   1.000
_cell.length_c   1.000
_cell.angle_alpha   90.00
_cell.angle_beta   90.00
_cell.angle_gamma   90.00
#
_symmetry.space_group_name_H-M   'P 1'
#
loop_
_entity.id
_entity.type
_entity.pdbx_description
1 polymer ?
#
loop_
_entity_poly.entity_id
_entity_poly.type
_entity_poly.pdbx_seq_one_letter_code
_entity_poly.pdbx_strand_id
1 'polypeptide(L)'
;GQLRGSVDTWTRERDLLADWLRSEAQPDGWFVQAAGRSVADAATLLVPALGFLPVADPSVQRTMEVVARDLGNGPLLHRYRDPDGLAGEEGSFLLCSFWLLDCLIHSGRLDEADAMVDALLDLSNDVGVFSEMVDPANGVALGNTPQAFTHMAVVTSCDALTAARQGKLPPPDTAFSFAEAALARRA
;
A
#
# COMPACT_ATOMS: atom_id res chain seq x y z
N GLY A 1 21.87 -9.85 -13.90
CA GLY A 1 21.40 -11.04 -14.65
C GLY A 1 20.39 -10.58 -15.67
N GLN A 2 20.55 -10.92 -16.95
CA GLN A 2 19.54 -10.59 -17.97
C GLN A 2 18.51 -11.72 -18.01
N LEU A 3 17.25 -11.37 -17.79
CA LEU A 3 16.12 -12.27 -17.98
C LEU A 3 16.06 -12.66 -19.46
N ARG A 4 15.89 -13.95 -19.75
CA ARG A 4 15.83 -14.46 -21.13
C ARG A 4 14.50 -14.08 -21.78
N GLY A 5 14.51 -13.48 -22.96
CA GLY A 5 13.29 -13.17 -23.74
C GLY A 5 13.41 -11.86 -24.52
N SER A 6 12.63 -11.70 -25.61
CA SER A 6 12.56 -10.44 -26.34
C SER A 6 11.65 -9.42 -25.62
N VAL A 7 11.87 -8.13 -25.87
CA VAL A 7 10.98 -7.06 -25.38
C VAL A 7 9.53 -7.31 -25.83
N ASP A 8 9.33 -7.78 -27.06
CA ASP A 8 8.00 -8.11 -27.59
C ASP A 8 7.33 -9.24 -26.80
N THR A 9 8.10 -10.27 -26.41
CA THR A 9 7.58 -11.36 -25.58
C THR A 9 7.15 -10.84 -24.22
N TRP A 10 7.99 -10.05 -23.56
CA TRP A 10 7.67 -9.50 -22.24
C TRP A 10 6.50 -8.51 -22.28
N THR A 11 6.40 -7.71 -23.33
CA THR A 11 5.26 -6.81 -23.55
C THR A 11 3.97 -7.59 -23.69
N ARG A 12 3.95 -8.63 -24.53
CA ARG A 12 2.77 -9.48 -24.73
C ARG A 12 2.35 -10.17 -23.43
N GLU A 13 3.27 -10.78 -22.69
CA GLU A 13 2.93 -11.48 -21.44
C GLU A 13 2.46 -10.52 -20.36
N ARG A 14 3.07 -9.32 -20.25
CA ARG A 14 2.60 -8.26 -19.36
C ARG A 14 1.16 -7.87 -19.68
N ASP A 15 0.84 -7.66 -20.95
CA ASP A 15 -0.50 -7.21 -21.36
C ASP A 15 -1.56 -8.30 -21.09
N LEU A 16 -1.23 -9.57 -21.34
CA LEU A 16 -2.09 -10.70 -20.99
C LEU A 16 -2.34 -10.81 -19.47
N LEU A 17 -1.30 -10.64 -18.65
CA LEU A 17 -1.44 -10.63 -17.20
C LEU A 17 -2.24 -9.42 -16.72
N ALA A 18 -2.07 -8.27 -17.35
CA ALA A 18 -2.84 -7.06 -17.03
C ALA A 18 -4.32 -7.24 -17.33
N ASP A 19 -4.66 -7.80 -18.49
CA ASP A 19 -6.06 -8.06 -18.85
C ASP A 19 -6.69 -9.10 -17.92
N TRP A 20 -5.94 -10.16 -17.59
CA TRP A 20 -6.39 -11.15 -16.61
C TRP A 20 -6.61 -10.51 -15.23
N LEU A 21 -5.66 -9.75 -14.69
CA LEU A 21 -5.80 -9.09 -13.39
C LEU A 21 -7.01 -8.14 -13.33
N ARG A 22 -7.29 -7.39 -14.40
CA ARG A 22 -8.51 -6.54 -14.47
C ARG A 22 -9.79 -7.37 -14.41
N SER A 23 -9.77 -8.58 -14.98
CA SER A 23 -10.92 -9.48 -14.93
C SER A 23 -11.14 -10.16 -13.58
N GLU A 24 -10.13 -10.17 -12.70
CA GLU A 24 -10.19 -10.78 -11.36
C GLU A 24 -10.77 -9.85 -10.28
N ALA A 25 -11.03 -8.58 -10.59
CA ALA A 25 -11.78 -7.72 -9.68
C ALA A 25 -13.17 -8.33 -9.40
N GLN A 26 -13.61 -8.29 -8.14
CA GLN A 26 -14.91 -8.82 -7.74
C GLN A 26 -16.06 -8.11 -8.49
N PRO A 27 -17.23 -8.74 -8.61
CA PRO A 27 -18.40 -8.12 -9.25
C PRO A 27 -18.82 -6.78 -8.62
N ASP A 28 -18.58 -6.60 -7.31
CA ASP A 28 -18.80 -5.35 -6.58
C ASP A 28 -17.60 -4.38 -6.64
N GLY A 29 -16.61 -4.70 -7.48
CA GLY A 29 -15.55 -3.82 -7.94
C GLY A 29 -14.38 -3.68 -6.98
N TRP A 30 -13.76 -4.75 -6.49
CA TRP A 30 -12.49 -4.63 -5.73
C TRP A 30 -11.58 -5.84 -5.91
N PHE A 31 -10.27 -5.63 -5.73
CA PHE A 31 -9.24 -6.66 -5.83
C PHE A 31 -9.13 -7.50 -4.56
N VAL A 32 -9.17 -8.82 -4.72
CA VAL A 32 -9.05 -9.81 -3.64
C VAL A 32 -7.62 -10.30 -3.44
N GLN A 33 -7.38 -10.99 -2.33
CA GLN A 33 -6.09 -11.60 -2.00
C GLN A 33 -5.55 -12.52 -3.11
N ALA A 34 -6.42 -13.35 -3.70
CA ALA A 34 -6.05 -14.32 -4.71
C ALA A 34 -7.26 -14.71 -5.57
N ALA A 35 -6.99 -15.16 -6.79
CA ALA A 35 -8.01 -15.65 -7.71
C ALA A 35 -8.91 -16.71 -7.06
N GLY A 36 -10.22 -16.55 -7.23
CA GLY A 36 -11.23 -17.45 -6.63
C GLY A 36 -11.44 -17.29 -5.13
N ARG A 37 -10.81 -16.31 -4.46
CA ARG A 37 -11.12 -15.94 -3.07
C ARG A 37 -12.00 -14.68 -3.00
N SER A 38 -12.52 -14.42 -1.81
CA SER A 38 -13.34 -13.25 -1.49
C SER A 38 -12.90 -12.60 -0.17
N VAL A 39 -11.58 -12.49 0.03
CA VAL A 39 -10.96 -11.95 1.25
C VAL A 39 -9.98 -10.82 0.91
N ALA A 40 -9.87 -9.85 1.82
CA ALA A 40 -9.00 -8.69 1.68
C ALA A 40 -7.53 -9.03 1.94
N ASP A 41 -6.64 -8.34 1.22
CA ASP A 41 -5.20 -8.35 1.46
C ASP A 41 -4.65 -6.95 1.24
N ALA A 42 -3.84 -6.44 2.17
CA ALA A 42 -3.25 -5.12 2.08
C ALA A 42 -2.32 -4.95 0.87
N ALA A 43 -1.77 -6.05 0.33
CA ALA A 43 -0.95 -6.01 -0.89
C ALA A 43 -1.74 -5.50 -2.12
N THR A 44 -3.06 -5.55 -2.10
CA THR A 44 -3.91 -4.99 -3.18
C THR A 44 -3.83 -3.47 -3.27
N LEU A 45 -3.39 -2.78 -2.20
CA LEU A 45 -3.04 -1.35 -2.24
C LEU A 45 -1.85 -1.03 -3.15
N LEU A 46 -1.07 -2.05 -3.54
CA LEU A 46 0.00 -1.88 -4.53
C LEU A 46 -0.52 -1.74 -5.96
N VAL A 47 -1.79 -2.04 -6.23
CA VAL A 47 -2.41 -1.84 -7.55
C VAL A 47 -2.23 -0.39 -8.03
N PRO A 48 -2.68 0.64 -7.29
CA PRO A 48 -2.39 2.02 -7.67
C PRO A 48 -0.93 2.39 -7.47
N ALA A 49 -0.27 1.90 -6.42
CA ALA A 49 1.10 2.32 -6.08
C ALA A 49 2.13 1.94 -7.16
N LEU A 50 1.90 0.84 -7.87
CA LEU A 50 2.72 0.37 -9.00
C LEU A 50 2.28 0.97 -10.34
N GLY A 51 1.25 1.81 -10.36
CA GLY A 51 0.72 2.43 -11.58
C GLY A 51 -0.10 1.50 -12.46
N PHE A 52 -0.68 0.42 -11.92
CA PHE A 52 -1.51 -0.49 -12.69
C PHE A 52 -2.86 0.14 -13.07
N LEU A 53 -3.47 0.84 -12.11
CA LEU A 53 -4.68 1.64 -12.29
C LEU A 53 -4.50 3.00 -11.63
N PRO A 54 -5.22 4.05 -12.08
CA PRO A 54 -5.27 5.32 -11.36
C PRO A 54 -5.79 5.11 -9.94
N VAL A 55 -5.30 5.91 -8.99
CA VAL A 55 -5.79 5.79 -7.61
C VAL A 55 -7.27 6.14 -7.50
N ALA A 56 -7.78 7.05 -8.34
CA ALA A 56 -9.20 7.39 -8.43
C ALA A 56 -10.06 6.35 -9.19
N ASP A 57 -9.48 5.25 -9.68
CA ASP A 57 -10.28 4.17 -10.28
C ASP A 57 -11.31 3.66 -9.26
N PRO A 58 -12.59 3.48 -9.64
CA PRO A 58 -13.63 3.02 -8.72
C PRO A 58 -13.27 1.70 -8.03
N SER A 59 -12.56 0.80 -8.73
CA SER A 59 -12.16 -0.49 -8.16
C SER A 59 -11.05 -0.34 -7.13
N VAL A 60 -10.15 0.62 -7.34
CA VAL A 60 -9.10 0.96 -6.37
C VAL A 60 -9.70 1.61 -5.14
N GLN A 61 -10.59 2.59 -5.30
CA GLN A 61 -11.25 3.24 -4.16
C GLN A 61 -12.02 2.23 -3.32
N ARG A 62 -12.73 1.31 -3.98
CA ARG A 62 -13.44 0.24 -3.29
C ARG A 62 -12.49 -0.74 -2.60
N THR A 63 -11.36 -1.09 -3.22
CA THR A 63 -10.30 -1.87 -2.56
C THR A 63 -9.79 -1.17 -1.30
N MET A 64 -9.53 0.14 -1.34
CA MET A 64 -9.10 0.91 -0.18
C MET A 64 -10.14 0.86 0.96
N GLU A 65 -11.44 1.02 0.64
CA GLU A 65 -12.52 0.91 1.61
C GLU A 65 -12.58 -0.47 2.25
N VAL A 66 -12.51 -1.54 1.44
CA VAL A 66 -12.57 -2.92 1.92
C VAL A 66 -11.37 -3.25 2.79
N VAL A 67 -10.16 -2.87 2.36
CA VAL A 67 -8.93 -3.06 3.14
C VAL A 67 -8.99 -2.32 4.47
N ALA A 68 -9.38 -1.04 4.47
CA ALA A 68 -9.48 -0.26 5.70
C ALA A 68 -10.54 -0.83 6.67
N ARG A 69 -11.68 -1.29 6.14
CA ARG A 69 -12.76 -1.89 6.94
C ARG A 69 -12.38 -3.25 7.53
N ASP A 70 -11.85 -4.15 6.71
CA ASP A 70 -11.70 -5.56 7.07
C ASP A 70 -10.35 -5.83 7.75
N LEU A 71 -9.31 -5.08 7.39
CA LEU A 71 -7.95 -5.27 7.91
C LEU A 71 -7.54 -4.21 8.92
N GLY A 72 -8.34 -3.14 9.08
CA GLY A 72 -8.02 -2.01 9.94
C GLY A 72 -8.22 -2.25 11.44
N ASN A 73 -7.37 -1.58 12.21
CA ASN A 73 -7.54 -1.29 13.63
C ASN A 73 -7.04 0.14 13.88
N GLY A 74 -7.93 1.12 13.70
CA GLY A 74 -7.54 2.53 13.65
C GLY A 74 -6.60 2.80 12.46
N PRO A 75 -5.43 3.45 12.67
CA PRO A 75 -4.45 3.74 11.61
C PRO A 75 -3.63 2.51 11.20
N LEU A 76 -3.83 1.37 11.85
CA LEU A 76 -3.03 0.18 11.64
C LEU A 76 -3.75 -0.83 10.74
N LEU A 77 -3.01 -1.47 9.85
CA LEU A 77 -3.51 -2.56 9.02
C LEU A 77 -2.82 -3.89 9.35
N HIS A 78 -3.61 -4.95 9.46
CA HIS A 78 -3.10 -6.30 9.26
C HIS A 78 -2.84 -6.54 7.77
N ARG A 79 -1.95 -7.49 7.45
CA ARG A 79 -1.70 -7.87 6.06
C ARG A 79 -2.91 -8.58 5.45
N TYR A 80 -3.43 -9.57 6.17
CA TYR A 80 -4.67 -10.30 5.90
C TYR A 80 -5.18 -10.87 7.23
N ARG A 81 -6.41 -11.40 7.26
CA ARG A 81 -6.95 -12.14 8.43
C ARG A 81 -7.21 -13.62 8.16
N ASP A 82 -7.00 -14.06 6.93
CA ASP A 82 -7.22 -15.46 6.55
C ASP A 82 -6.10 -16.35 7.14
N PRO A 83 -6.39 -17.59 7.59
CA PRO A 83 -5.37 -18.48 8.11
C PRO A 83 -4.33 -18.84 7.05
N ASP A 84 -3.05 -18.62 7.35
CA ASP A 84 -1.91 -18.90 6.47
C ASP A 84 -1.10 -20.14 6.87
N GLY A 85 -1.50 -20.80 7.97
CA GLY A 85 -0.82 -21.98 8.51
C GLY A 85 0.31 -21.67 9.49
N LEU A 86 0.54 -20.41 9.84
CA LEU A 86 1.43 -20.02 10.93
C LEU A 86 0.68 -19.99 12.28
N ALA A 87 1.40 -20.24 13.37
CA ALA A 87 0.83 -20.25 14.72
C ALA A 87 0.94 -18.86 15.36
N GLY A 88 -0.16 -18.36 15.92
CA GLY A 88 -0.24 -17.07 16.60
C GLY A 88 -1.17 -16.08 15.89
N GLU A 89 -1.46 -14.97 16.55
CA GLU A 89 -2.05 -13.81 15.90
C GLU A 89 -0.92 -12.83 15.56
N GLU A 90 -0.78 -12.48 14.28
CA GLU A 90 0.19 -11.48 13.86
C GLU A 90 -0.25 -10.07 14.31
N GLY A 91 0.73 -9.22 14.61
CA GLY A 91 0.50 -7.80 14.82
C GLY A 91 0.04 -7.09 13.55
N SER A 92 -0.25 -5.80 13.65
CA SER A 92 -0.47 -4.97 12.48
C SER A 92 0.86 -4.62 11.81
N PHE A 93 0.93 -4.70 10.49
CA PHE A 93 2.14 -4.43 9.71
C PHE A 93 2.23 -2.94 9.40
N LEU A 94 3.32 -2.32 9.84
CA LEU A 94 3.52 -0.89 9.63
C LEU A 94 3.63 -0.55 8.14
N LEU A 95 4.34 -1.37 7.36
CA LEU A 95 4.45 -1.19 5.90
C LEU A 95 3.08 -1.17 5.20
N CYS A 96 2.17 -2.08 5.58
CA CYS A 96 0.82 -2.12 5.02
C CYS A 96 0.02 -0.87 5.37
N SER A 97 0.18 -0.38 6.60
CA SER A 97 -0.44 0.86 7.06
C SER A 97 0.07 2.07 6.25
N PHE A 98 1.37 2.12 5.96
CA PHE A 98 1.94 3.15 5.08
C PHE A 98 1.45 3.05 3.62
N TRP A 99 1.16 1.86 3.09
CA TRP A 99 0.56 1.76 1.75
C TRP A 99 -0.84 2.38 1.68
N LEU A 100 -1.64 2.23 2.75
CA LEU A 100 -2.95 2.90 2.81
C LEU A 100 -2.76 4.41 2.92
N LEU A 101 -1.81 4.88 3.75
CA LEU A 101 -1.44 6.29 3.83
C LEU A 101 -1.07 6.85 2.44
N ASP A 102 -0.21 6.16 1.70
CA ASP A 102 0.16 6.57 0.34
C ASP A 102 -1.05 6.65 -0.59
N CYS A 103 -1.97 5.69 -0.52
CA CYS A 103 -3.20 5.73 -1.30
C CYS A 103 -4.09 6.93 -0.92
N LEU A 104 -4.19 7.26 0.38
CA LEU A 104 -4.93 8.45 0.85
C LEU A 104 -4.29 9.74 0.32
N ILE A 105 -2.97 9.86 0.43
CA ILE A 105 -2.19 11.01 -0.07
C ILE A 105 -2.44 11.20 -1.57
N HIS A 106 -2.26 10.14 -2.35
CA HIS A 106 -2.40 10.20 -3.81
C HIS A 106 -3.86 10.36 -4.27
N SER A 107 -4.84 9.97 -3.45
CA SER A 107 -6.27 10.26 -3.67
C SER A 107 -6.67 11.69 -3.31
N GLY A 108 -5.77 12.50 -2.73
CA GLY A 108 -6.06 13.85 -2.24
C GLY A 108 -6.84 13.88 -0.92
N ARG A 109 -6.96 12.75 -0.21
CA ARG A 109 -7.63 12.64 1.10
C ARG A 109 -6.67 13.07 2.22
N LEU A 110 -6.22 14.33 2.15
CA LEU A 110 -5.10 14.83 2.97
C LEU A 110 -5.42 14.93 4.45
N ASP A 111 -6.66 15.24 4.84
CA ASP A 111 -7.05 15.30 6.26
C ASP A 111 -6.92 13.92 6.93
N GLU A 112 -7.30 12.86 6.22
CA GLU A 112 -7.16 11.48 6.69
C GLU A 112 -5.70 11.03 6.69
N ALA A 113 -4.94 11.41 5.66
CA ALA A 113 -3.52 11.14 5.58
C ALA A 113 -2.73 11.82 6.72
N ASP A 114 -3.10 13.04 7.09
CA ASP A 114 -2.47 13.79 8.17
C ASP A 114 -2.71 13.12 9.54
N ALA A 115 -3.95 12.73 9.82
CA ALA A 115 -4.25 12.00 11.05
C ALA A 115 -3.52 10.64 11.12
N MET A 116 -3.43 9.95 9.99
CA MET A 116 -2.79 8.64 9.90
C MET A 116 -1.27 8.73 10.03
N VAL A 117 -0.62 9.70 9.37
CA VAL A 117 0.84 9.84 9.44
C VAL A 117 1.29 10.20 10.86
N ASP A 118 0.58 11.08 11.55
CA ASP A 118 0.90 11.46 12.93
C ASP A 118 0.85 10.22 13.84
N ALA A 119 -0.25 9.46 13.75
CA ALA A 119 -0.41 8.25 14.55
C ALA A 119 0.63 7.16 14.22
N LEU A 120 1.07 7.04 12.96
CA LEU A 120 2.09 6.08 12.57
C LEU A 120 3.48 6.50 13.03
N LEU A 121 3.83 7.80 12.99
CA LEU A 121 5.13 8.29 13.42
C LEU A 121 5.35 8.16 14.94
N ASP A 122 4.29 8.25 15.72
CA ASP A 122 4.28 8.05 17.18
C ASP A 122 4.64 6.61 17.61
N LEU A 123 4.69 5.66 16.67
CA LEU A 123 5.03 4.26 16.93
C LEU A 123 6.54 3.96 16.88
N SER A 124 7.36 4.97 16.58
CA SER A 124 8.81 4.83 16.70
C SER A 124 9.24 4.67 18.16
N ASN A 125 10.35 3.98 18.40
CA ASN A 125 10.93 3.91 19.72
C ASN A 125 11.63 5.23 20.12
N ASP A 126 12.25 5.24 21.30
CA ASP A 126 12.96 6.39 21.89
C ASP A 126 14.10 6.97 21.04
N VAL A 127 14.59 6.21 20.05
CA VAL A 127 15.63 6.65 19.10
C VAL A 127 15.11 6.81 17.67
N GLY A 128 13.78 6.80 17.46
CA GLY A 128 13.16 7.03 16.16
C GLY A 128 13.17 5.82 15.22
N VAL A 129 13.35 4.61 15.76
CA VAL A 129 13.41 3.35 14.98
C VAL A 129 12.06 2.64 15.00
N PHE A 130 11.66 2.13 13.84
CA PHE A 130 10.43 1.35 13.65
C PHE A 130 10.66 -0.15 13.54
N SER A 131 9.70 -0.92 14.06
CA SER A 131 9.60 -2.37 13.89
C SER A 131 8.87 -2.75 12.60
N GLU A 132 8.76 -4.05 12.35
CA GLU A 132 7.96 -4.61 11.25
C GLU A 132 6.46 -4.55 11.56
N MET A 133 6.13 -4.92 12.79
CA MET A 133 4.76 -4.98 13.28
C MET A 133 4.62 -4.19 14.58
N VAL A 134 3.37 -3.96 14.95
CA VAL A 134 2.98 -3.43 16.24
C VAL A 134 1.77 -4.20 16.76
N ASP A 135 1.70 -4.44 18.06
CA ASP A 135 0.49 -4.93 18.70
C ASP A 135 -0.56 -3.80 18.70
N PRO A 136 -1.68 -3.94 17.97
CA PRO A 136 -2.65 -2.86 17.84
C PRO A 136 -3.41 -2.56 19.14
N ALA A 137 -3.34 -3.43 20.16
CA ALA A 137 -4.03 -3.21 21.43
C ALA A 137 -3.24 -2.29 22.38
N ASN A 138 -1.91 -2.27 22.29
CA ASN A 138 -1.06 -1.58 23.27
C ASN A 138 0.12 -0.81 22.65
N GLY A 139 0.31 -0.86 21.32
CA GLY A 139 1.38 -0.14 20.64
C GLY A 139 2.77 -0.76 20.78
N VAL A 140 2.90 -1.96 21.36
CA VAL A 140 4.21 -2.62 21.54
C VAL A 140 4.78 -3.03 20.19
N ALA A 141 6.03 -2.65 19.93
CA ALA A 141 6.78 -3.08 18.76
C ALA A 141 6.95 -4.60 18.71
N LEU A 142 6.66 -5.20 17.54
CA LEU A 142 6.74 -6.64 17.29
C LEU A 142 7.56 -6.93 16.02
N GLY A 143 8.15 -8.12 15.97
CA GLY A 143 8.88 -8.60 14.79
C GLY A 143 10.23 -7.91 14.59
N ASN A 144 10.69 -7.87 13.34
CA ASN A 144 12.02 -7.38 13.00
C ASN A 144 12.20 -5.90 13.37
N THR A 145 13.29 -5.56 14.06
CA THR A 145 13.62 -4.19 14.46
C THR A 145 15.14 -3.99 14.42
N PRO A 146 15.68 -2.99 13.69
CA PRO A 146 14.97 -2.05 12.80
C PRO A 146 14.44 -2.75 11.54
N GLN A 147 13.22 -2.40 11.10
CA GLN A 147 12.69 -2.92 9.84
C GLN A 147 12.94 -1.95 8.68
N ALA A 148 13.84 -2.31 7.75
CA ALA A 148 14.25 -1.44 6.65
C ALA A 148 13.07 -0.98 5.76
N PHE A 149 12.12 -1.88 5.45
CA PHE A 149 10.96 -1.52 4.63
C PHE A 149 10.04 -0.50 5.31
N THR A 150 9.81 -0.61 6.62
CA THR A 150 9.03 0.38 7.37
C THR A 150 9.69 1.76 7.31
N HIS A 151 11.00 1.84 7.51
CA HIS A 151 11.72 3.11 7.43
C HIS A 151 11.72 3.70 6.01
N MET A 152 11.82 2.86 4.99
CA MET A 152 11.67 3.30 3.60
C MET A 152 10.28 3.92 3.39
N ALA A 153 9.23 3.27 3.87
CA ALA A 153 7.86 3.75 3.76
C ALA A 153 7.66 5.09 4.48
N VAL A 154 8.19 5.25 5.70
CA VAL A 154 8.19 6.53 6.43
C VAL A 154 8.75 7.67 5.56
N VAL A 155 9.93 7.46 4.96
CA VAL A 155 10.60 8.47 4.14
C VAL A 155 9.79 8.78 2.88
N THR A 156 9.30 7.75 2.17
CA THR A 156 8.56 7.95 0.92
C THR A 156 7.20 8.58 1.13
N SER A 157 6.46 8.17 2.17
CA SER A 157 5.14 8.74 2.48
C SER A 157 5.24 10.19 2.96
N CYS A 158 6.25 10.54 3.76
CA CYS A 158 6.47 11.93 4.18
C CYS A 158 6.85 12.84 2.99
N ASP A 159 7.67 12.34 2.05
CA ASP A 159 7.98 13.04 0.79
C ASP A 159 6.72 13.24 -0.05
N ALA A 160 5.92 12.18 -0.21
CA ALA A 160 4.67 12.22 -0.98
C ALA A 160 3.65 13.20 -0.37
N LEU A 161 3.46 13.18 0.94
CA LEU A 161 2.58 14.10 1.65
C LEU A 161 3.03 15.56 1.49
N THR A 162 4.33 15.80 1.60
CA THR A 162 4.91 17.13 1.36
C THR A 162 4.68 17.58 -0.08
N ALA A 163 4.86 16.70 -1.07
CA ALA A 163 4.59 16.99 -2.47
C ALA A 163 3.10 17.26 -2.73
N ALA A 164 2.20 16.52 -2.08
CA ALA A 164 0.75 16.71 -2.19
C ALA A 164 0.32 18.09 -1.72
N ARG A 165 0.82 18.52 -0.55
CA ARG A 165 0.58 19.86 0.01
C ARG A 165 1.09 20.99 -0.89
N GLN A 166 2.08 20.70 -1.74
CA GLN A 166 2.63 21.65 -2.71
C GLN A 166 1.95 21.57 -4.09
N GLY A 167 0.94 20.70 -4.28
CA GLY A 167 0.30 20.47 -5.57
C GLY A 167 1.22 19.84 -6.62
N LYS A 168 2.22 19.05 -6.19
CA LYS A 168 3.24 18.44 -7.05
C LYS A 168 3.01 16.96 -7.35
N LEU A 169 1.89 16.40 -6.90
CA LEU A 169 1.50 15.04 -7.28
C LEU A 169 0.73 15.06 -8.61
N PRO A 170 0.88 14.01 -9.44
CA PRO A 170 0.04 13.86 -10.60
C PRO A 170 -1.45 13.75 -10.22
N PRO A 171 -2.37 14.08 -11.12
CA PRO A 171 -3.81 13.97 -10.88
C PRO A 171 -4.24 12.54 -10.48
N PRO A 172 -5.22 12.38 -9.56
CA PRO A 172 -5.66 11.07 -9.08
C PRO A 172 -6.21 10.11 -10.16
N ASP A 173 -6.69 10.65 -11.27
CA ASP A 173 -7.22 9.92 -12.43
C ASP A 173 -6.14 9.46 -13.42
N THR A 174 -4.87 9.74 -13.12
CA THR A 174 -3.71 9.28 -13.90
C THR A 174 -3.11 8.04 -13.26
N ALA A 175 -2.84 6.99 -14.05
CA ALA A 175 -2.07 5.82 -13.60
C ALA A 175 -0.56 6.12 -13.65
N PHE A 176 0.12 5.99 -12.52
CA PHE A 176 1.57 6.16 -12.42
C PHE A 176 2.13 5.42 -11.20
N SER A 177 3.40 5.02 -11.26
CA SER A 177 4.10 4.48 -10.09
C SER A 177 4.42 5.59 -9.08
N PHE A 178 4.01 5.41 -7.83
CA PHE A 178 4.25 6.40 -6.77
C PHE A 178 5.75 6.61 -6.55
N ALA A 179 6.53 5.53 -6.60
CA ALA A 179 7.98 5.55 -6.46
C ALA A 179 8.66 6.28 -7.64
N GLU A 180 8.24 6.03 -8.87
CA GLU A 180 8.79 6.73 -10.04
C GLU A 180 8.45 8.23 -10.02
N ALA A 181 7.21 8.58 -9.61
CA ALA A 181 6.81 9.96 -9.43
C ALA A 181 7.67 10.66 -8.36
N ALA A 182 8.04 9.96 -7.28
CA ALA A 182 8.94 10.51 -6.26
C ALA A 182 10.34 10.78 -6.78
N LEU A 183 10.89 9.89 -7.60
CA LEU A 183 12.20 10.06 -8.23
C LEU A 183 12.22 11.22 -9.23
N ALA A 184 11.17 11.33 -10.05
CA ALA A 184 11.04 12.40 -11.05
C ALA A 184 10.99 13.82 -10.44
N ARG A 185 10.52 13.98 -9.20
CA ARG A 185 10.50 15.28 -8.50
C ARG A 185 11.87 15.75 -7.98
N ARG A 186 12.86 14.84 -7.95
CA ARG A 186 14.21 15.10 -7.42
C ARG A 186 15.24 15.40 -8.52
N ALA A 187 14.86 15.23 -9.79
CA ALA A 187 15.67 15.55 -10.96
C ALA A 187 15.43 17.00 -11.41
#